data_AF-A0A6V6ZQH3-F1
#
_entry.id   AF-A0A6V6ZQH3-F1
#
_cell.length_a   1.000
_cell.length_b   1.000
_cell.length_c   1.000
_cell.angle_alpha   90.00
_cell.angle_beta   90.00
_cell.angle_gamma   90.00
#
_symmetry.space_group_name_H-M   'P 1'
#
loop_
_entity.id
_entity.type
_entity.pdbx_description
1 polymer ?
#
loop_
_entity_poly.entity_id
_entity_poly.type
_entity_poly.pdbx_seq_one_letter_code
_entity_poly.pdbx_strand_id
1 'polypeptide(L)'
;MTETLAEKLEKSNLGHWMARFEGFMVFIGVVGPFATLPQLMKLYFTHSQHASGQSLLSWSLYAVLSMLWFFYGLVVGKLPIYVGNGISMVLNILMVIGILIHAGITF
;
A
#
# COMPACT_ATOMS: atom_id res chain seq x y z
N MET A 1 -30.98 10.69 -30.87
CA MET A 1 -29.58 10.68 -30.40
C MET A 1 -29.31 9.27 -29.90
N THR A 2 -28.44 8.51 -30.56
CA THR A 2 -28.19 7.10 -30.21
C THR A 2 -27.29 7.05 -28.99
N GLU A 3 -27.69 6.36 -27.93
CA GLU A 3 -26.83 6.16 -26.76
C GLU A 3 -25.55 5.44 -27.16
N THR A 4 -24.43 5.95 -26.67
CA THR A 4 -23.10 5.35 -26.82
C THR A 4 -22.99 4.05 -26.02
N LEU A 5 -22.05 3.19 -26.39
CA LEU A 5 -21.82 1.92 -25.67
C LEU A 5 -21.45 2.15 -24.19
N ALA A 6 -20.73 3.23 -23.89
CA ALA A 6 -20.35 3.61 -22.53
C ALA A 6 -21.59 3.93 -21.67
N GLU A 7 -22.52 4.74 -22.20
CA GLU A 7 -23.77 5.08 -21.50
C GLU A 7 -24.65 3.85 -21.27
N LYS A 8 -24.67 2.89 -22.21
CA LYS A 8 -25.40 1.62 -22.03
C LYS A 8 -24.79 0.74 -20.96
N LEU A 9 -23.46 0.67 -20.88
CA LEU A 9 -22.75 -0.10 -19.87
C LEU A 9 -22.94 0.50 -18.48
N GLU A 10 -22.86 1.83 -18.35
CA GLU A 10 -23.08 2.55 -17.09
C GLU A 10 -24.50 2.31 -16.56
N LYS A 11 -25.52 2.39 -17.43
CA LYS A 11 -26.93 2.14 -17.07
C LYS A 11 -27.25 0.66 -16.85
N SER A 12 -26.37 -0.26 -17.22
CA SER A 12 -26.58 -1.70 -17.04
C SER A 12 -26.29 -2.14 -15.61
N ASN A 13 -26.79 -3.33 -15.22
CA ASN A 13 -26.42 -3.96 -13.94
C ASN A 13 -24.90 -4.09 -13.77
N LEU A 14 -24.16 -4.26 -14.86
CA LEU A 14 -22.70 -4.36 -14.84
C LEU A 14 -22.05 -3.03 -14.40
N GLY A 15 -22.53 -1.89 -14.91
CA GLY A 15 -22.02 -0.57 -14.53
C GLY A 15 -22.19 -0.26 -13.04
N HIS A 16 -23.37 -0.59 -12.49
CA HIS A 16 -23.65 -0.44 -11.06
C HIS A 16 -22.74 -1.33 -10.19
N TRP A 17 -22.48 -2.57 -10.63
CA TRP A 17 -21.54 -3.48 -9.98
C TRP A 17 -20.10 -2.94 -10.01
N MET A 18 -19.67 -2.40 -11.15
CA MET A 18 -18.33 -1.81 -11.31
C MET A 18 -18.13 -0.61 -10.40
N ALA A 19 -19.11 0.29 -10.30
CA ALA A 19 -19.02 1.44 -9.39
C ALA A 19 -18.93 1.01 -7.92
N ARG A 20 -19.68 -0.01 -7.50
CA ARG A 20 -19.59 -0.56 -6.14
C ARG A 20 -18.23 -1.22 -5.88
N PHE A 21 -17.70 -1.92 -6.88
CA PHE A 21 -16.37 -2.52 -6.80
C PHE A 21 -15.27 -1.45 -6.70
N GLU A 22 -15.37 -0.35 -7.44
CA GLU A 22 -14.42 0.77 -7.35
C GLU A 22 -14.34 1.34 -5.93
N GLY A 23 -15.49 1.61 -5.30
CA GLY A 23 -15.53 2.08 -3.91
C GLY A 23 -14.91 1.09 -2.92
N PHE A 24 -15.12 -0.21 -3.13
CA PHE A 24 -14.46 -1.26 -2.33
C PHE A 24 -12.94 -1.26 -2.55
N MET A 25 -12.47 -1.13 -3.79
CA MET A 25 -11.04 -1.07 -4.11
C MET A 25 -10.37 0.16 -3.50
N VAL A 26 -11.07 1.30 -3.43
CA VAL A 26 -10.59 2.50 -2.71
C VAL A 26 -10.33 2.19 -1.25
N PHE A 27 -11.29 1.55 -0.58
CA PHE A 27 -11.16 1.16 0.82
C PHE A 27 -9.99 0.18 1.02
N ILE A 28 -9.89 -0.86 0.18
CA ILE A 28 -8.80 -1.84 0.25
C ILE A 28 -7.44 -1.18 -0.02
N GLY A 29 -7.35 -0.21 -0.93
CA GLY A 29 -6.11 0.53 -1.19
C GLY A 29 -5.56 1.27 0.03
N VAL A 30 -6.44 1.71 0.93
CA VAL A 30 -6.06 2.38 2.19
C VAL A 30 -5.83 1.37 3.32
N VAL A 31 -6.60 0.29 3.39
CA VAL A 31 -6.50 -0.72 4.46
C VAL A 31 -5.36 -1.71 4.24
N GLY A 32 -5.07 -2.07 2.99
CA GLY A 32 -4.05 -3.05 2.62
C GLY A 32 -2.67 -2.84 3.28
N PRO A 33 -2.12 -1.61 3.30
CA PRO A 33 -0.84 -1.33 3.96
C PRO A 33 -0.75 -1.76 5.43
N PHE A 34 -1.86 -1.76 6.17
CA PHE A 34 -1.88 -2.18 7.58
C PHE A 34 -1.56 -3.68 7.76
N ALA A 35 -1.55 -4.48 6.69
CA ALA A 35 -1.03 -5.85 6.73
C ALA A 35 0.46 -5.92 7.13
N THR A 36 1.20 -4.80 7.09
CA THR A 36 2.58 -4.71 7.60
C THR A 36 2.64 -4.59 9.13
N LEU A 37 1.55 -4.23 9.82
CA LEU A 37 1.54 -4.06 11.28
C LEU A 37 1.97 -5.32 12.06
N PRO A 38 1.50 -6.54 11.75
CA PRO A 38 1.96 -7.75 12.44
C PRO A 38 3.48 -7.96 12.30
N GLN A 39 4.05 -7.59 11.15
CA GLN A 39 5.49 -7.70 10.92
C GLN A 39 6.26 -6.67 11.74
N LEU A 40 5.78 -5.43 11.84
CA LEU A 40 6.32 -4.42 12.75
C LEU A 40 6.22 -4.87 14.22
N MET A 41 5.11 -5.47 14.62
CA MET A 41 4.93 -5.99 15.98
C MET A 41 5.91 -7.13 16.31
N LYS A 42 6.20 -7.99 15.34
CA LYS A 42 7.26 -9.00 15.47
C LYS A 42 8.63 -8.35 15.62
N LEU A 43 8.93 -7.38 14.79
CA LEU A 43 10.23 -6.72 14.75
C LEU A 43 10.55 -5.96 16.04
N TYR A 44 9.61 -5.21 16.60
CA TYR A 44 9.85 -4.32 17.74
C TYR A 44 9.52 -4.90 19.11
N PHE A 45 8.52 -5.81 19.21
CA PHE A 45 7.96 -6.17 20.52
C PHE A 45 8.04 -7.64 20.89
N THR A 46 7.91 -8.56 19.92
CA THR A 46 7.70 -9.98 20.26
C THR A 46 8.80 -10.92 19.77
N HIS A 47 9.45 -10.62 18.65
CA HIS A 47 10.31 -11.55 17.93
C HIS A 47 11.51 -10.82 17.27
N SER A 48 12.06 -9.81 17.94
CA SER A 48 13.15 -8.98 17.41
C SER A 48 14.41 -9.78 17.07
N GLN A 49 14.65 -10.91 17.75
CA GLN A 49 15.73 -11.85 17.44
C GLN A 49 15.66 -12.45 16.03
N HIS A 50 14.50 -12.38 15.36
CA HIS A 50 14.32 -12.87 13.98
C HIS A 50 14.48 -11.75 12.93
N ALA A 51 14.89 -10.55 13.34
CA ALA A 51 15.13 -9.43 12.43
C ALA A 51 16.18 -9.76 11.35
N SER A 52 17.15 -10.63 11.65
CA SER A 52 18.19 -11.06 10.71
C SER A 52 17.65 -11.81 9.49
N GLY A 53 16.44 -12.38 9.57
CA GLY A 53 15.75 -13.03 8.47
C GLY A 53 14.99 -12.08 7.54
N GLN A 54 15.02 -10.77 7.80
CA GLN A 54 14.37 -9.75 6.97
C GLN A 54 15.42 -9.05 6.10
N SER A 55 15.16 -8.88 4.80
CA SER A 55 16.07 -8.19 3.89
C SER A 55 15.94 -6.66 4.02
N LEU A 56 16.98 -5.99 4.51
CA LEU A 56 17.02 -4.54 4.59
C LEU A 56 16.86 -3.91 3.20
N LEU A 57 17.45 -4.53 2.17
CA LEU A 57 17.34 -4.07 0.80
C LEU A 57 15.88 -4.08 0.31
N SER A 58 15.15 -5.18 0.53
CA SER A 58 13.74 -5.26 0.13
C SER A 58 12.89 -4.18 0.80
N TRP A 59 13.00 -4.01 2.11
CA TRP A 59 12.20 -3.03 2.85
C TRP A 59 12.57 -1.58 2.48
N SER A 60 13.84 -1.32 2.17
CA SER A 60 14.29 -0.01 1.67
C SER A 60 13.73 0.28 0.28
N LEU A 61 13.74 -0.70 -0.63
CA LEU A 61 13.14 -0.55 -1.96
C LEU A 61 11.63 -0.31 -1.86
N TYR A 62 10.92 -1.03 -0.98
CA TYR A 62 9.50 -0.78 -0.76
C TYR A 62 9.23 0.63 -0.20
N ALA A 63 10.07 1.15 0.68
CA ALA A 63 9.96 2.54 1.16
C ALA A 63 10.13 3.55 0.02
N VAL A 64 11.14 3.37 -0.85
CA VAL A 64 11.36 4.27 -2.00
C VAL A 64 10.22 4.17 -3.01
N LEU A 65 9.79 2.96 -3.36
CA LEU A 65 8.71 2.76 -4.32
C LEU A 65 7.38 3.34 -3.83
N SER A 66 7.04 3.13 -2.57
CA SER A 66 5.83 3.71 -1.97
C SER A 66 5.92 5.25 -1.90
N MET A 67 7.09 5.83 -1.64
CA MET A 67 7.30 7.27 -1.74
C MET A 67 7.06 7.80 -3.17
N LEU A 68 7.58 7.13 -4.20
CA LEU A 68 7.35 7.51 -5.60
C LEU A 68 5.86 7.44 -5.97
N TRP A 69 5.17 6.37 -5.55
CA TRP A 69 3.73 6.22 -5.75
C TRP A 69 2.90 7.24 -4.96
N PHE A 70 3.34 7.62 -3.77
CA PHE A 70 2.71 8.68 -2.98
C PHE A 70 2.69 9.99 -3.77
N PHE A 71 3.87 10.44 -4.26
CA PHE A 71 3.97 11.66 -5.05
C PHE A 71 3.18 11.58 -6.35
N TYR A 72 3.24 10.45 -7.05
CA TYR A 72 2.44 10.24 -8.26
C TYR A 72 0.93 10.31 -7.96
N GLY A 73 0.48 9.70 -6.86
CA GLY A 73 -0.91 9.72 -6.43
C GLY A 73 -1.41 11.14 -6.13
N LEU A 74 -0.54 12.02 -5.59
CA LEU A 74 -0.85 13.43 -5.39
C LEU A 74 -1.05 14.15 -6.74
N VAL A 75 -0.21 13.86 -7.74
CA VAL A 75 -0.34 14.43 -9.10
C VAL A 75 -1.65 14.01 -9.78
N VAL A 76 -2.04 12.75 -9.65
CA VAL A 76 -3.26 12.20 -10.28
C VAL A 76 -4.52 12.47 -9.45
N GLY A 77 -4.38 12.88 -8.18
CA GLY A 77 -5.50 13.20 -7.29
C GLY A 77 -6.31 11.99 -6.81
N LYS A 78 -5.79 10.76 -6.94
CA LYS A 78 -6.49 9.53 -6.56
C LYS A 78 -6.17 9.12 -5.13
N LEU A 79 -7.17 9.28 -4.25
CA LEU A 79 -7.09 8.99 -2.81
C LEU A 79 -6.50 7.61 -2.46
N PRO A 80 -6.91 6.49 -3.08
CA PRO A 80 -6.34 5.18 -2.77
C PRO A 80 -4.83 5.10 -3.05
N ILE A 81 -4.37 5.84 -4.05
CA ILE A 81 -2.97 5.82 -4.49
C ILE A 81 -2.12 6.60 -3.50
N TYR A 82 -2.42 7.88 -3.24
CA TYR A 82 -1.57 8.65 -2.34
C TYR A 82 -1.76 8.28 -0.87
N VAL A 83 -2.99 8.07 -0.37
CA VAL A 83 -3.17 7.72 1.06
C VAL A 83 -2.58 6.35 1.35
N GLY A 84 -2.90 5.35 0.52
CA GLY A 84 -2.39 3.98 0.69
C GLY A 84 -0.87 3.92 0.63
N ASN A 85 -0.26 4.57 -0.36
CA ASN A 85 1.20 4.58 -0.46
C ASN A 85 1.89 5.46 0.59
N GLY A 86 1.24 6.51 1.08
CA GLY A 86 1.75 7.30 2.21
C GLY A 86 1.83 6.46 3.49
N ILE A 87 0.80 5.67 3.78
CA ILE A 87 0.80 4.73 4.90
C ILE A 87 1.89 3.66 4.69
N SER A 88 1.93 3.03 3.52
CA SER A 88 2.98 2.04 3.18
C SER A 88 4.38 2.61 3.36
N MET A 89 4.63 3.85 2.91
CA MET A 89 5.92 4.52 3.05
C MET A 89 6.34 4.63 4.51
N VAL A 90 5.45 5.11 5.39
CA VAL A 90 5.72 5.21 6.83
C VAL A 90 6.01 3.83 7.43
N LEU A 91 5.16 2.83 7.15
CA LEU A 91 5.33 1.48 7.71
C LEU A 91 6.62 0.80 7.21
N ASN A 92 6.98 0.99 5.94
CA ASN A 92 8.20 0.46 5.35
C ASN A 92 9.45 1.15 5.93
N ILE A 93 9.42 2.46 6.17
CA ILE A 93 10.51 3.17 6.86
C ILE A 93 10.67 2.62 8.29
N LEU A 94 9.57 2.40 9.01
CA LEU A 94 9.62 1.78 10.34
C LEU A 94 10.21 0.36 10.29
N MET A 95 9.96 -0.40 9.23
CA MET A 95 10.59 -1.70 9.01
C MET A 95 12.10 -1.57 8.82
N VAL A 96 12.55 -0.65 7.95
CA VAL A 96 13.98 -0.37 7.73
C VAL A 96 14.68 0.00 9.04
N ILE A 97 14.09 0.93 9.81
CA ILE A 97 14.64 1.36 11.10
C ILE A 97 14.73 0.18 12.08
N GLY A 98 13.70 -0.64 12.19
CA GLY A 98 13.68 -1.76 13.14
C GLY A 98 14.70 -2.83 12.77
N ILE A 99 14.89 -3.10 11.48
CA ILE A 99 15.91 -4.05 11.01
C ILE A 99 17.30 -3.53 11.34
N LEU A 100 17.57 -2.24 11.09
CA LEU A 100 18.86 -1.63 11.43
C LEU A 100 19.17 -1.70 12.93
N ILE A 101 18.16 -1.46 13.79
CA ILE A 101 18.31 -1.53 15.24
C ILE A 101 18.61 -2.96 15.73
N HIS A 102 17.92 -3.96 15.18
CA HIS A 102 17.95 -5.33 15.73
C HIS A 102 18.88 -6.30 15.01
N ALA A 103 19.24 -6.04 13.75
CA ALA A 103 20.05 -6.95 12.93
C ALA A 103 21.16 -6.26 12.12
N GLY A 104 21.11 -4.94 11.94
CA GLY A 104 22.07 -4.21 11.10
C GLY A 104 21.79 -4.39 9.61
N ILE A 105 22.84 -4.56 8.80
CA ILE A 105 22.72 -4.72 7.35
C ILE A 105 22.43 -6.18 7.01
N THR A 106 21.30 -6.42 6.35
CA THR A 106 20.83 -7.74 5.91
C THR A 106 20.41 -7.70 4.43
N PHE A 107 20.58 -8.80 3.71
CA PHE A 107 20.33 -8.88 2.26
C PHE A 107 19.35 -10.01 1.94
#